data_AF-A0AAD2H7D9-F1
#
_entry.id   AF-A0AAD2H7D9-F1
#
_cell.length_a   1.000
_cell.length_b   1.000
_cell.length_c   1.000
_cell.angle_alpha   90.00
_cell.angle_beta   90.00
_cell.angle_gamma   90.00
#
_symmetry.space_group_name_H-M   'P 1'
#
loop_
_entity.id
_entity.type
_entity.pdbx_description
1 polymer ?
#
loop_
_entity_poly.entity_id
_entity_poly.type
_entity_poly.pdbx_seq_one_letter_code
_entity_poly.pdbx_strand_id
1 'polypeptide(L)'
;GKVISARGVHLHIARREIQEHFQYTKSGGLVILSDLQGSSTLLTDAQIMTSFTLTDKEVFGGGNIPTIFDRFEVEHQCNVYCRAFGMLPFKVSDEEGAKF
;
A
#
# COMPACT_ATOMS: atom_id res chain seq x y z
N GLY A 1 -15.68 -7.74 27.84
CA GLY A 1 -15.44 -7.76 26.38
C GLY A 1 -15.46 -6.34 25.87
N LYS A 2 -14.38 -5.87 25.24
CA LYS A 2 -14.28 -4.49 24.77
C LYS A 2 -14.98 -4.41 23.41
N VAL A 3 -16.13 -3.74 23.35
CA VAL A 3 -16.80 -3.43 22.09
C VAL A 3 -15.89 -2.47 21.33
N ILE A 4 -15.19 -2.99 20.33
CA ILE A 4 -14.37 -2.19 19.42
C ILE A 4 -15.36 -1.36 18.60
N SER A 5 -15.37 -0.05 18.81
CA SER A 5 -16.26 0.85 18.06
C SER A 5 -15.99 0.70 16.57
N ALA A 6 -17.02 0.38 15.78
CA ALA A 6 -16.91 0.23 14.33
C ALA A 6 -16.32 1.49 13.64
N ARG A 7 -16.49 2.67 14.25
CA ARG A 7 -15.87 3.94 13.80
C ARG A 7 -14.34 3.91 13.92
N GLY A 8 -13.80 3.23 14.92
CA GLY A 8 -12.36 3.07 15.10
C GLY A 8 -11.76 2.20 13.99
N VAL A 9 -12.35 1.04 13.71
CA VAL A 9 -11.85 0.10 12.70
C VAL A 9 -11.84 0.72 11.29
N HIS A 10 -12.88 1.46 10.93
CA HIS A 10 -12.97 2.13 9.62
C HIS A 10 -11.86 3.17 9.40
N LEU A 11 -11.47 3.91 10.45
CA LEU A 11 -10.38 4.89 10.36
C LEU A 11 -9.00 4.23 10.22
N HIS A 12 -8.79 3.05 10.82
CA HIS A 12 -7.49 2.35 10.72
C HIS A 12 -7.28 1.76 9.33
N ILE A 13 -8.33 1.19 8.72
CA ILE A 13 -8.28 0.66 7.34
C ILE A 13 -8.05 1.82 6.35
N ALA A 14 -8.81 2.91 6.51
CA ALA A 14 -8.68 4.10 5.67
C ALA A 14 -7.26 4.70 5.65
N ARG A 15 -6.56 4.68 6.80
CA ARG A 15 -5.20 5.22 6.94
C ARG A 15 -4.15 4.39 6.21
N ARG A 16 -4.31 3.07 6.16
CA ARG A 16 -3.32 2.18 5.53
C ARG A 16 -3.34 2.32 4.03
N GLU A 17 -4.52 2.11 3.43
CA GLU A 17 -4.73 2.13 1.98
C GLU A 17 -4.29 3.45 1.34
N ILE A 18 -4.59 4.58 2.00
CA ILE A 18 -4.20 5.89 1.48
C ILE A 18 -2.68 6.11 1.60
N GLN A 19 -2.07 5.64 2.68
CA GLN A 19 -0.65 5.85 2.94
C GLN A 19 0.22 5.04 1.98
N GLU A 20 -0.17 3.80 1.70
CA GLU A 20 0.45 2.95 0.68
C GLU A 20 0.43 3.64 -0.69
N HIS A 21 -0.74 4.04 -1.17
CA HIS A 21 -0.88 4.75 -2.46
C HIS A 21 -0.05 6.04 -2.49
N PHE A 22 -0.15 6.85 -1.44
CA PHE A 22 0.51 8.15 -1.38
C PHE A 22 2.03 8.00 -1.42
N GLN A 23 2.60 7.13 -0.59
CA GLN A 23 4.05 6.92 -0.56
C GLN A 23 4.56 6.30 -1.85
N TYR A 24 3.83 5.33 -2.41
CA TYR A 24 4.16 4.74 -3.70
C TYR A 24 4.23 5.80 -4.80
N THR A 25 3.21 6.66 -4.89
CA THR A 25 3.17 7.76 -5.86
C THR A 25 4.30 8.76 -5.61
N LYS A 26 4.58 9.13 -4.37
CA LYS A 26 5.64 10.10 -4.02
C LYS A 26 7.05 9.57 -4.27
N SER A 27 7.24 8.26 -4.17
CA SER A 27 8.52 7.61 -4.51
C SER A 27 8.68 7.33 -6.00
N GLY A 28 7.70 7.67 -6.85
CA GLY A 28 7.74 7.35 -8.28
C GLY A 28 7.59 5.86 -8.56
N GLY A 29 6.85 5.14 -7.72
CA GLY A 29 6.60 3.71 -7.88
C GLY A 29 7.70 2.80 -7.35
N LEU A 30 8.60 3.33 -6.51
CA LEU A 30 9.80 2.61 -6.06
C LEU A 30 9.66 1.97 -4.68
N VAL A 31 8.72 2.46 -3.86
CA VAL A 31 8.60 2.07 -2.45
C VAL A 31 7.13 1.89 -2.07
N ILE A 32 6.79 0.76 -1.46
CA ILE A 32 5.50 0.50 -0.81
C ILE A 32 5.74 0.38 0.69
N LEU A 33 4.97 1.15 1.47
CA LEU A 33 4.99 1.11 2.93
C LEU A 33 3.74 0.38 3.44
N SER A 34 3.89 -0.87 3.86
CA SER A 34 2.79 -1.76 4.25
C SER A 34 2.87 -2.17 5.74
N ASP A 35 1.93 -3.03 6.14
CA ASP A 35 1.87 -3.70 7.45
C ASP A 35 1.92 -2.78 8.69
N LEU A 36 1.40 -1.56 8.57
CA LEU A 36 1.38 -0.56 9.65
C LEU A 36 0.53 -0.96 10.86
N GLN A 37 1.05 -1.72 11.82
CA GLN A 37 0.33 -2.14 13.02
C GLN A 37 0.28 -1.06 14.11
N GLY A 38 -0.46 -1.29 15.19
CA GLY A 38 -0.45 -0.43 16.38
C GLY A 38 -1.80 0.17 16.76
N SER A 39 -1.76 1.44 17.19
CA SER A 39 -2.87 2.13 17.85
C SER A 39 -3.38 3.32 17.04
N SER A 40 -4.45 3.96 17.52
CA SER A 40 -5.03 5.13 16.86
C SER A 40 -4.11 6.36 16.79
N THR A 41 -3.05 6.40 17.60
CA THR A 41 -2.12 7.55 17.71
C THR A 41 -0.69 7.22 17.31
N LEU A 42 -0.32 5.94 17.29
CA LEU A 42 1.03 5.49 16.96
C LEU A 42 0.94 4.20 16.15
N LEU A 43 1.51 4.24 14.95
CA LEU A 43 1.69 3.09 14.09
C LEU A 43 3.13 2.59 14.20
N THR A 44 3.30 1.28 14.19
CA THR A 44 4.56 0.55 14.37
C THR A 44 4.69 -0.57 13.35
N ASP A 45 5.86 -1.22 13.32
CA ASP A 45 6.12 -2.46 12.57
C ASP A 45 5.87 -2.34 11.05
N ALA A 46 6.13 -1.14 10.50
CA ALA A 46 6.01 -0.92 9.07
C ALA A 46 6.92 -1.87 8.29
N GLN A 47 6.38 -2.49 7.25
CA GLN A 47 7.14 -3.22 6.26
C GLN A 47 7.40 -2.30 5.06
N ILE A 48 8.65 -2.28 4.59
CA ILE A 48 9.05 -1.48 3.43
C ILE A 48 9.43 -2.44 2.31
N MET A 49 8.66 -2.42 1.23
CA MET A 49 8.96 -3.15 0.00
C MET A 49 9.53 -2.16 -1.01
N THR A 50 10.57 -2.58 -1.74
CA THR A 50 11.27 -1.73 -2.70
C THR A 50 11.34 -2.41 -4.07
N SER A 51 11.26 -1.61 -5.13
CA SER A 51 11.45 -2.10 -6.50
C SER A 51 12.82 -2.77 -6.65
N PHE A 52 12.85 -3.95 -7.27
CA PHE A 52 14.09 -4.66 -7.61
C PHE A 52 14.97 -3.92 -8.61
N THR A 53 14.43 -2.88 -9.27
CA THR A 53 15.23 -1.98 -10.12
C THR A 53 16.24 -1.14 -9.32
N LEU A 54 16.03 -0.97 -8.01
CA LEU A 54 16.96 -0.23 -7.14
C LEU A 54 18.21 -1.05 -6.79
N THR A 55 18.08 -2.37 -6.62
CA THR A 55 19.16 -3.31 -6.30
C THR A 55 18.64 -4.74 -6.29
N ASP A 56 19.50 -5.70 -6.61
CA ASP A 56 19.22 -7.15 -6.52
C ASP A 56 19.13 -7.66 -5.07
N LYS A 57 19.37 -6.80 -4.08
CA LYS A 57 19.35 -7.11 -2.65
C LYS A 57 18.22 -6.35 -1.96
N GLU A 58 17.69 -6.92 -0.88
CA GLU A 58 16.74 -6.23 -0.03
C GLU A 58 17.37 -4.97 0.59
N VAL A 59 16.69 -3.82 0.44
CA VAL A 59 17.18 -2.53 0.96
C VAL A 59 16.80 -2.33 2.42
N PHE A 60 15.58 -2.75 2.80
CA PHE A 60 14.98 -2.49 4.11
C PHE A 60 14.49 -3.77 4.82
N GLY A 61 15.27 -4.85 4.70
CA GLY A 61 15.04 -6.12 5.39
C GLY A 61 14.26 -7.18 4.59
N GLY A 62 14.09 -8.35 5.20
CA GLY A 62 13.52 -9.60 4.65
C GLY A 62 12.06 -9.58 4.20
N GLY A 63 11.44 -8.40 4.18
CA GLY A 63 10.00 -8.23 4.00
C GLY A 63 9.57 -7.94 2.56
N ASN A 64 10.51 -7.95 1.61
CA ASN A 64 10.18 -7.62 0.23
C ASN A 64 9.51 -8.81 -0.46
N ILE A 65 8.23 -8.67 -0.85
CA ILE A 65 7.48 -9.71 -1.57
C ILE A 65 7.29 -9.24 -3.02
N PRO A 66 8.18 -9.64 -3.97
CA PRO A 66 8.16 -9.14 -5.34
C PRO A 66 6.80 -9.21 -6.03
N THR A 67 6.11 -10.33 -5.86
CA THR A 67 4.81 -10.57 -6.49
C THR A 67 3.72 -9.61 -6.01
N ILE A 68 3.78 -9.14 -4.77
CA ILE A 68 2.85 -8.13 -4.24
C ILE A 68 3.24 -6.76 -4.76
N PHE A 69 4.54 -6.46 -4.80
CA PHE A 69 5.03 -5.19 -5.32
C PHE A 69 4.60 -4.97 -6.78
N ASP A 70 4.80 -5.98 -7.63
CA ASP A 70 4.50 -5.92 -9.07
C ASP A 70 2.99 -5.80 -9.35
N ARG A 71 2.16 -6.34 -8.46
CA ARG A 71 0.69 -6.31 -8.61
C ARG A 71 0.03 -5.12 -7.94
N PHE A 72 0.78 -4.31 -7.19
CA PHE A 72 0.21 -3.23 -6.38
C PHE A 72 -0.66 -2.28 -7.20
N GLU A 73 -0.20 -1.83 -8.37
CA GLU A 73 -0.97 -0.92 -9.22
C GLU A 73 -2.27 -1.54 -9.76
N VAL A 74 -2.27 -2.86 -9.98
CA VAL A 74 -3.43 -3.61 -10.51
C VAL A 74 -4.44 -3.92 -9.41
N GLU A 75 -3.96 -4.28 -8.21
CA GLU A 75 -4.80 -4.72 -7.09
C GLU A 75 -5.32 -3.54 -6.25
N HIS A 76 -4.59 -2.41 -6.20
CA HIS A 76 -4.97 -1.28 -5.37
C HIS A 76 -6.25 -0.59 -5.86
N GLN A 77 -7.28 -0.55 -5.00
CA GLN A 77 -8.54 0.12 -5.27
C GLN A 77 -8.65 1.45 -4.52
N CYS A 78 -8.61 2.57 -5.26
CA CYS A 78 -8.77 3.89 -4.69
C CYS A 78 -10.08 4.05 -3.91
N ASN A 79 -9.97 4.39 -2.63
CA ASN A 79 -11.11 4.68 -1.77
C ASN A 79 -11.44 6.19 -1.72
N VAL A 80 -12.41 6.57 -0.89
CA VAL A 80 -12.87 7.96 -0.72
C VAL A 80 -11.73 8.88 -0.26
N TYR A 81 -10.79 8.35 0.53
CA TYR A 81 -9.67 9.09 1.07
C TYR A 81 -8.59 9.31 0.00
N CYS A 82 -8.31 8.32 -0.85
CA CYS A 82 -7.41 8.51 -1.99
C CYS A 82 -7.87 9.69 -2.86
N ARG A 83 -9.17 9.73 -3.18
CA ARG A 83 -9.79 10.83 -3.94
C ARG A 83 -9.75 12.16 -3.19
N ALA A 84 -10.01 12.16 -1.88
CA ALA A 84 -9.98 13.38 -1.06
C ALA A 84 -8.58 14.02 -1.01
N PHE A 85 -7.52 13.22 -1.14
CA PHE A 85 -6.13 13.69 -1.23
C PHE A 85 -5.66 13.94 -2.67
N GLY A 86 -6.55 13.86 -3.66
CA GLY A 86 -6.24 14.17 -5.05
C GLY A 86 -5.43 13.10 -5.78
N MET A 87 -5.38 11.88 -5.26
CA MET A 87 -4.71 10.76 -5.92
C MET A 87 -5.63 10.15 -6.98
N LEU A 88 -5.03 9.76 -8.11
CA LEU A 88 -5.74 9.16 -9.25
C LEU A 88 -5.59 7.63 -9.20
N PRO A 89 -6.61 6.86 -9.60
CA PRO A 89 -6.46 5.43 -9.82
C PRO A 89 -5.32 5.14 -10.80
N PHE A 90 -4.58 4.06 -10.55
CA PHE A 90 -3.58 3.57 -11.50
C PHE A 90 -4.27 3.11 -12.79
N LYS A 91 -3.63 3.35 -13.93
CA LYS A 91 -4.14 2.88 -15.21
C LYS A 91 -3.72 1.42 -15.37
N VAL A 92 -4.67 0.50 -15.27
CA VAL A 92 -4.43 -0.88 -15.71
C VAL A 92 -4.39 -0.83 -17.25
N SER A 93 -3.24 -1.08 -17.85
CA SER A 93 -3.17 -1.26 -19.31
C SER A 93 -3.92 -2.53 -19.69
N ASP A 94 -4.86 -2.44 -20.62
CA ASP A 94 -5.74 -3.54 -21.08
C ASP A 94 -5.00 -4.73 -21.76
N GLU A 95 -3.67 -4.83 -21.66
CA GLU A 95 -2.88 -5.79 -22.44
C GLU A 95 -2.69 -7.17 -21.80
N GLU A 96 -3.10 -7.39 -20.54
CA GLU A 96 -2.89 -8.67 -19.83
C GLU A 96 -4.20 -9.38 -19.44
N GLY A 97 -5.25 -9.18 -20.23
CA GLY A 97 -6.48 -9.98 -20.22
C GLY A 97 -6.38 -11.35 -20.91
N ALA A 98 -5.17 -11.87 -21.15
CA ALA A 98 -4.97 -13.18 -21.76
C ALA A 98 -3.68 -13.83 -21.27
N LYS A 99 -3.79 -14.73 -20.27
CA LYS A 99 -3.11 -16.04 -20.24
C LYS A 99 -3.44 -16.84 -18.97
N PHE A 100 -4.14 -17.94 -19.22
CA PHE A 100 -4.40 -19.16 -18.44
C PHE A 100 -5.41 -19.08 -17.29
#